data_AF-A0A5J5HQ99-F1
#
_entry.id   AF-A0A5J5HQ99-F1
#
_cell.length_a   1.000
_cell.length_b   1.000
_cell.length_c   1.000
_cell.angle_alpha   90.00
_cell.angle_beta   90.00
_cell.angle_gamma   90.00
#
_symmetry.space_group_name_H-M   'P 1'
#
loop_
_entity.id
_entity.type
_entity.pdbx_description
1 polymer ?
#
loop_
_entity_poly.entity_id
_entity_poly.type
_entity_poly.pdbx_seq_one_letter_code
_entity_poly.pdbx_strand_id
1 'polypeptide(L)'
;MKEILQQVKEQLENAYDHPESIDLDQSIQQLQSALEQYGDKGTMIENVITALTQARNAKVALENAGDISSSAAFGQAFNALEHAIESYT
;
A
#
# COMPACT_ATOMS: atom_id res chain seq x y z
N MET A 1 -7.20 12.79 -3.76
CA MET A 1 -6.37 12.15 -2.72
C MET A 1 -7.10 11.05 -1.97
N LYS A 2 -8.21 11.34 -1.26
CA LYS A 2 -9.00 10.32 -0.55
C LYS A 2 -9.43 9.14 -1.44
N GLU A 3 -9.92 9.44 -2.64
CA GLU A 3 -10.29 8.41 -3.63
C GLU A 3 -9.11 7.54 -4.07
N ILE A 4 -7.92 8.14 -4.26
CA ILE A 4 -6.70 7.40 -4.61
C ILE A 4 -6.32 6.45 -3.46
N LEU A 5 -6.36 6.94 -2.22
CA LEU A 5 -6.08 6.11 -1.05
C LEU A 5 -7.09 4.96 -0.89
N GLN A 6 -8.37 5.19 -1.15
CA GLN A 6 -9.40 4.14 -1.13
C GLN A 6 -9.18 3.10 -2.23
N GLN A 7 -8.89 3.55 -3.45
CA GLN A 7 -8.57 2.65 -4.56
C GLN A 7 -7.36 1.77 -4.26
N VAL A 8 -6.30 2.36 -3.67
CA VAL A 8 -5.09 1.61 -3.30
C VAL A 8 -5.36 0.64 -2.15
N LYS A 9 -6.25 0.99 -1.20
CA LYS A 9 -6.71 0.07 -0.15
C LYS A 9 -7.39 -1.17 -0.74
N GLU A 10 -8.33 -0.98 -1.66
CA GLU A 10 -8.97 -2.11 -2.34
C GLU A 10 -7.96 -2.96 -3.11
N GLN A 11 -6.98 -2.35 -3.77
CA GLN A 11 -5.92 -3.10 -4.44
C GLN A 11 -5.04 -3.88 -3.46
N LEU A 12 -4.72 -3.32 -2.30
CA LEU A 12 -3.96 -4.01 -1.26
C LEU A 12 -4.72 -5.23 -0.71
N GLU A 13 -6.01 -5.08 -0.43
CA GLU A 13 -6.88 -6.17 0.02
C GLU A 13 -6.96 -7.27 -1.05
N ASN A 14 -7.19 -6.90 -2.31
CA ASN A 14 -7.18 -7.87 -3.41
C ASN A 14 -5.80 -8.49 -3.64
N ALA A 15 -4.70 -7.78 -3.40
CA ALA A 15 -3.35 -8.33 -3.50
C ALA A 15 -3.03 -9.33 -2.37
N TYR A 16 -3.72 -9.23 -1.24
CA TYR A 16 -3.62 -10.19 -0.15
C TYR A 16 -4.37 -11.49 -0.48
N ASP A 17 -5.61 -11.39 -0.97
CA ASP A 17 -6.44 -12.54 -1.37
C ASP A 17 -6.01 -13.18 -2.69
N HIS A 18 -5.54 -12.36 -3.64
CA HIS A 18 -5.14 -12.75 -4.99
C HIS A 18 -3.75 -12.19 -5.35
N PRO A 19 -2.69 -12.69 -4.69
CA PRO A 19 -1.34 -12.17 -4.85
C PRO A 19 -0.84 -12.27 -6.30
N GLU A 20 -1.26 -13.25 -7.08
CA GLU A 20 -0.85 -13.39 -8.49
C GLU A 20 -1.50 -12.39 -9.46
N SER A 21 -2.65 -11.79 -9.09
CA SER A 21 -3.45 -10.97 -10.00
C SER A 21 -3.27 -9.47 -9.80
N ILE A 22 -2.77 -9.03 -8.64
CA ILE A 22 -2.63 -7.60 -8.34
C ILE A 22 -1.17 -7.18 -8.23
N ASP A 23 -0.84 -6.16 -9.00
CA ASP A 23 0.45 -5.49 -8.98
C ASP A 23 0.36 -4.20 -8.15
N LEU A 24 1.13 -4.17 -7.04
CA LEU A 24 1.15 -3.02 -6.14
C LEU A 24 2.06 -1.89 -6.67
N ASP A 25 2.88 -2.12 -7.70
CA ASP A 25 3.74 -1.07 -8.27
C ASP A 25 2.90 0.05 -8.88
N GLN A 26 1.79 -0.28 -9.56
CA GLN A 26 0.86 0.74 -10.07
C GLN A 26 0.29 1.62 -8.94
N SER A 27 -0.15 1.00 -7.85
CA SER A 27 -0.64 1.71 -6.66
C SER A 27 0.43 2.63 -6.05
N ILE A 28 1.67 2.14 -5.93
CA ILE A 28 2.80 2.89 -5.40
C ILE A 28 3.11 4.11 -6.30
N GLN A 29 3.15 3.93 -7.62
CA GLN A 29 3.39 5.03 -8.55
C GLN A 29 2.29 6.08 -8.50
N GLN A 30 1.01 5.66 -8.43
CA GLN A 30 -0.10 6.59 -8.30
C GLN A 30 0.00 7.44 -7.03
N LEU A 31 0.40 6.83 -5.90
CA LEU A 31 0.61 7.56 -4.65
C LEU A 31 1.80 8.49 -4.69
N GLN A 32 2.89 8.12 -5.35
CA GLN A 32 4.04 9.00 -5.56
C GLN A 32 3.65 10.24 -6.38
N SER A 33 2.92 10.04 -7.50
CA SER A 33 2.42 11.17 -8.29
C SER A 33 1.42 12.02 -7.52
N ALA A 34 0.59 11.41 -6.68
CA ALA A 34 -0.35 12.14 -5.83
C ALA A 34 0.38 12.92 -4.73
N LEU A 35 1.43 12.36 -4.14
CA LEU A 35 2.31 13.04 -3.19
C LEU A 35 2.96 14.28 -3.82
N GLU A 36 3.45 14.17 -5.06
CA GLU A 36 4.03 15.31 -5.79
C GLU A 36 2.98 16.41 -6.09
N GLN A 37 1.73 16.03 -6.37
CA GLN A 37 0.67 16.97 -6.71
C GLN A 37 0.01 17.63 -5.50
N TYR A 38 -0.24 16.87 -4.44
CA TYR A 38 -1.01 17.31 -3.27
C TYR A 38 -0.13 17.64 -2.06
N GLY A 39 1.16 17.27 -2.09
CA GLY A 39 2.07 17.38 -0.97
C GLY A 39 1.82 16.34 0.13
N ASP A 40 2.78 16.21 1.05
CA ASP A 40 2.62 15.31 2.20
C ASP A 40 1.97 16.01 3.39
N LYS A 41 0.92 15.40 3.96
CA LYS A 41 0.41 15.77 5.29
C LYS A 41 1.25 15.09 6.37
N GLY A 42 2.43 15.63 6.64
CA GLY A 42 3.22 15.25 7.82
C GLY A 42 3.78 13.83 7.78
N THR A 43 4.25 13.38 6.62
CA THR A 43 4.80 12.05 6.26
C THR A 43 3.78 10.92 6.12
N MET A 44 2.47 11.21 6.11
CA MET A 44 1.44 10.17 5.98
C MET A 44 1.51 9.41 4.67
N ILE A 45 1.70 10.11 3.55
CA ILE A 45 1.67 9.49 2.23
C ILE A 45 2.97 8.74 1.97
N GLU A 46 4.10 9.31 2.38
CA GLU A 46 5.38 8.63 2.41
C GLU A 46 5.35 7.35 3.25
N ASN A 47 4.68 7.36 4.41
CA ASN A 47 4.49 6.17 5.24
C ASN A 47 3.65 5.10 4.52
N VAL A 48 2.57 5.50 3.85
CA VAL A 48 1.75 4.59 3.02
C VAL A 48 2.58 3.97 1.90
N ILE A 49 3.32 4.79 1.14
CA ILE A 49 4.18 4.33 0.04
C ILE A 49 5.23 3.33 0.56
N THR A 50 5.86 3.65 1.69
CA THR A 50 6.86 2.79 2.32
C THR A 50 6.25 1.45 2.74
N ALA A 51 5.09 1.46 3.40
CA ALA A 51 4.42 0.24 3.85
C ALA A 51 3.94 -0.62 2.67
N LEU A 52 3.40 -0.02 1.61
CA LEU A 52 3.02 -0.72 0.38
C LEU A 52 4.23 -1.35 -0.33
N THR A 53 5.35 -0.63 -0.36
CA THR A 53 6.60 -1.17 -0.91
C THR A 53 7.07 -2.39 -0.13
N GLN A 54 6.94 -2.37 1.19
CA GLN A 54 7.25 -3.54 2.02
C GLN A 54 6.29 -4.70 1.75
N ALA A 55 4.98 -4.45 1.65
CA ALA A 55 3.98 -5.47 1.31
C ALA A 55 4.26 -6.11 -0.06
N ARG A 56 4.58 -5.29 -1.07
CA ARG A 56 4.96 -5.74 -2.42
C ARG A 56 6.21 -6.62 -2.40
N ASN A 57 7.25 -6.22 -1.68
CA ASN A 57 8.47 -7.02 -1.57
C ASN A 57 8.24 -8.32 -0.78
N ALA A 58 7.40 -8.26 0.26
CA ALA A 58 7.02 -9.44 1.01
C ALA A 58 6.21 -10.42 0.17
N LYS A 59 5.32 -9.94 -0.72
CA LYS A 59 4.64 -10.77 -1.73
C LYS A 59 5.63 -11.54 -2.61
N VAL A 60 6.61 -10.82 -3.18
CA VAL A 60 7.66 -11.43 -4.01
C VAL A 60 8.49 -12.44 -3.22
N ALA A 61 8.79 -12.16 -1.96
CA ALA A 61 9.49 -13.09 -1.07
C ALA A 61 8.63 -14.33 -0.73
N LEU A 62 7.32 -14.17 -0.57
CA LEU A 62 6.35 -15.25 -0.32
C LEU A 62 6.28 -16.22 -1.49
N GLU A 63 6.20 -15.69 -2.72
CA GLU A 63 6.20 -16.49 -3.96
C GLU A 63 7.48 -17.33 -4.09
N ASN A 64 8.60 -16.85 -3.54
CA ASN A 64 9.89 -17.54 -3.60
C ASN A 64 10.19 -18.45 -2.40
N ALA A 65 9.67 -18.17 -1.20
CA ALA A 65 10.10 -18.82 0.05
C ALA A 65 8.97 -19.39 0.93
N GLY A 66 7.69 -19.10 0.64
CA GLY A 66 6.55 -19.62 1.42
C GLY A 66 6.50 -19.10 2.87
N ASP A 67 6.87 -17.85 3.10
CA ASP A 67 7.11 -17.30 4.46
C ASP A 67 5.91 -16.52 5.04
N ILE A 68 5.66 -16.69 6.34
CA ILE A 68 4.56 -16.07 7.12
C ILE A 68 4.72 -14.55 7.27
N SER A 69 5.95 -14.04 7.08
CA SER A 69 6.31 -12.62 7.27
C SER A 69 5.49 -11.65 6.44
N SER A 70 4.87 -12.11 5.35
CA SER A 70 4.11 -11.25 4.46
C SER A 70 2.81 -10.74 5.06
N SER A 71 2.11 -11.52 5.90
CA SER A 71 0.86 -11.04 6.54
C SER A 71 1.10 -9.80 7.42
N ALA A 72 2.27 -9.67 8.03
CA ALA A 72 2.62 -8.50 8.82
C ALA A 72 2.80 -7.25 7.96
N ALA A 73 3.48 -7.38 6.81
CA ALA A 73 3.71 -6.26 5.89
C ALA A 73 2.40 -5.73 5.27
N PHE A 74 1.50 -6.63 4.86
CA PHE A 74 0.18 -6.26 4.38
C PHE A 74 -0.65 -5.56 5.46
N GLY A 75 -0.62 -6.07 6.70
CA GLY A 75 -1.30 -5.43 7.83
C GLY A 75 -0.78 -4.02 8.13
N GLN A 76 0.54 -3.80 8.04
CA GLN A 76 1.11 -2.46 8.20
C GLN A 76 0.67 -1.50 7.08
N ALA A 77 0.67 -1.96 5.83
CA ALA A 77 0.21 -1.16 4.71
C ALA A 77 -1.27 -0.78 4.82
N PHE A 78 -2.12 -1.72 5.27
CA PHE A 78 -3.53 -1.47 5.50
C PHE A 78 -3.76 -0.39 6.57
N ASN A 79 -3.11 -0.53 7.73
CA ASN A 79 -3.22 0.46 8.81
C ASN A 79 -2.74 1.85 8.38
N ALA A 80 -1.64 1.92 7.62
CA ALA A 80 -1.15 3.20 7.10
C ALA A 80 -2.17 3.85 6.15
N LEU A 81 -2.80 3.05 5.28
CA LEU A 81 -3.86 3.53 4.37
C LEU A 81 -5.08 4.02 5.13
N GLU A 82 -5.56 3.28 6.13
CA GLU A 82 -6.72 3.70 6.94
C GLU A 82 -6.43 5.04 7.63
N HIS A 83 -5.27 5.15 8.27
CA HIS A 83 -4.87 6.37 8.96
C HIS A 83 -4.75 7.57 7.99
N ALA A 84 -4.19 7.34 6.80
CA ALA A 84 -4.14 8.36 5.76
C ALA A 84 -5.55 8.76 5.30
N ILE A 85 -6.44 7.81 5.01
CA ILE A 85 -7.84 8.07 4.58
C ILE A 85 -8.59 8.90 5.62
N GLU A 86 -8.45 8.55 6.90
CA GLU A 86 -9.08 9.29 8.02
C GLU A 86 -8.60 10.75 8.07
N SER A 87 -7.31 11.01 7.85
CA SER A 87 -6.72 12.36 7.82
C SER A 87 -7.19 13.26 6.66
N TYR A 88 -7.78 12.67 5.62
CA TYR A 88 -8.41 13.40 4.51
C TYR A 88 -9.95 13.47 4.63
N THR A 89 -10.50 13.26 5.83
CA THR A 89 -11.93 13.45 6.15
C THR A 89 -12.23 14.88 6.58
#